data_AF-A0A1B3XV96-F1
#
_entry.id   AF-A0A1B3XV96-F1
#
_cell.length_a   1.000
_cell.length_b   1.000
_cell.length_c   1.000
_cell.angle_alpha   90.00
_cell.angle_beta   90.00
_cell.angle_gamma   90.00
#
_symmetry.space_group_name_H-M   'P 1'
#
loop_
_entity.id
_entity.type
_entity.pdbx_description
1 polymer ?
#
loop_
_entity_poly.entity_id
_entity_poly.type
_entity_poly.pdbx_seq_one_letter_code
_entity_poly.pdbx_strand_id
1 'polypeptide(L)'
;MKINNVGMTGVNPYNLQANKAGNIKESKAGAQDKVEISSAAKEMQQSSPIPAARQAKVDELKMQVENGNYKLNAQATAKGLIDFYRK
;
A
#
# COMPACT_ATOMS: atom_id res chain seq x y z
N MET A 1 -53.25 15.34 38.79
CA MET A 1 -52.44 14.81 37.66
C MET A 1 -51.69 15.98 37.03
N LYS A 2 -50.36 15.86 36.83
CA LYS A 2 -49.55 16.90 36.16
C LYS A 2 -49.43 16.54 34.68
N ILE A 3 -49.89 17.41 33.80
CA ILE A 3 -49.77 17.26 32.35
C ILE A 3 -48.61 18.15 31.90
N ASN A 4 -47.51 17.55 31.46
CA ASN A 4 -46.40 18.27 30.86
C ASN A 4 -46.68 18.49 29.38
N ASN A 5 -46.89 19.75 28.98
CA ASN A 5 -47.01 20.13 27.58
C ASN A 5 -45.60 20.12 26.95
N VAL A 6 -45.26 19.02 26.27
CA VAL A 6 -44.08 18.96 25.39
C VAL A 6 -44.39 19.77 24.13
N GLY A 7 -44.07 21.06 24.20
CA GLY A 7 -44.13 21.97 23.05
C GLY A 7 -43.28 21.42 21.90
N MET A 8 -43.79 21.56 20.68
CA MET A 8 -43.14 21.19 19.44
C MET A 8 -41.72 21.77 19.41
N THR A 9 -40.71 20.89 19.44
CA THR A 9 -39.31 21.27 19.22
C THR A 9 -39.20 22.02 17.91
N GLY A 10 -38.62 23.23 17.94
CA GLY A 10 -38.52 24.17 16.83
C GLY A 10 -37.64 23.69 15.67
N VAL A 11 -38.09 22.65 14.97
CA VAL A 11 -37.42 22.14 13.78
C VAL A 11 -37.98 22.90 12.58
N ASN A 12 -37.24 23.91 12.13
CA ASN A 12 -37.59 24.66 10.90
C ASN A 12 -37.50 23.72 9.68
N PRO A 13 -38.62 23.44 8.98
CA PRO A 13 -38.64 22.47 7.88
C PRO A 13 -37.79 22.88 6.68
N TYR A 14 -37.47 24.17 6.55
CA TYR A 14 -36.64 24.71 5.48
C TYR A 14 -35.14 24.35 5.65
N ASN A 15 -34.66 24.27 6.90
CA ASN A 15 -33.28 23.93 7.21
C ASN A 15 -32.94 22.46 6.92
N LEU A 16 -33.95 21.57 6.95
CA LEU A 16 -33.76 20.16 6.57
C LEU A 16 -33.43 20.02 5.08
N GLN A 17 -34.03 20.84 4.22
CA GLN A 17 -33.87 20.73 2.76
C GLN A 17 -32.48 21.20 2.32
N ALA A 18 -31.99 22.30 2.91
CA ALA A 18 -30.63 22.79 2.68
C ALA A 18 -29.56 21.78 3.11
N ASN A 19 -29.75 21.11 4.26
CA ASN A 19 -28.85 20.05 4.73
C ASN A 19 -28.87 18.80 3.82
N LYS A 20 -30.03 18.46 3.24
CA LYS A 20 -30.16 17.31 2.33
C LYS A 20 -29.42 17.55 1.00
N ALA A 21 -29.38 18.78 0.51
CA ALA A 21 -28.68 19.14 -0.72
C ALA A 21 -27.14 19.17 -0.58
N GLY A 22 -26.62 19.49 0.62
CA GLY A 22 -25.18 19.45 0.92
C GLY A 22 -24.62 18.02 0.95
N ASN A 23 -25.36 17.08 1.54
CA ASN A 23 -24.94 15.68 1.67
C ASN A 23 -24.82 14.94 0.33
N ILE A 24 -25.62 15.31 -0.68
CA ILE A 24 -25.61 14.65 -2.00
C ILE A 24 -24.36 15.01 -2.82
N LYS A 25 -23.68 16.13 -2.51
CA LYS A 25 -22.47 16.56 -3.23
C LYS A 25 -21.21 15.83 -2.76
N GLU A 26 -21.14 15.42 -1.50
CA GLU A 26 -19.99 14.64 -0.99
C GLU A 26 -20.05 13.17 -1.41
N SER A 27 -21.25 12.60 -1.61
CA SER A 27 -21.41 11.21 -2.04
C SER A 27 -21.14 10.99 -3.55
N LYS A 28 -20.75 12.02 -4.30
CA LYS A 28 -20.46 11.96 -5.74
C LYS A 28 -19.07 12.49 -6.11
N ALA A 29 -18.16 12.64 -5.15
CA ALA A 29 -16.74 12.67 -5.46
C ALA A 29 -16.38 11.28 -6.01
N GLY A 30 -16.10 11.23 -7.32
CA GLY A 30 -16.09 10.01 -8.13
C GLY A 30 -15.40 8.83 -7.48
N ALA A 31 -15.97 7.65 -7.67
CA ALA A 31 -15.25 6.39 -7.50
C ALA A 31 -14.04 6.43 -8.44
N GLN A 32 -12.90 6.85 -7.90
CA GLN A 32 -11.62 6.68 -8.58
C GLN A 32 -11.37 5.18 -8.59
N ASP A 33 -11.11 4.62 -9.76
CA ASP A 33 -10.60 3.26 -9.88
C ASP A 33 -9.29 3.18 -9.10
N LYS A 34 -9.35 2.64 -7.88
CA LYS A 34 -8.17 2.43 -7.02
C LYS A 34 -7.73 0.98 -7.14
N VAL A 35 -6.52 0.80 -7.64
CA VAL A 35 -5.83 -0.51 -7.59
C VAL A 35 -5.12 -0.59 -6.24
N GLU A 36 -5.65 -1.38 -5.32
CA GLU A 36 -5.01 -1.64 -4.02
C GLU A 36 -4.20 -2.93 -4.07
N ILE A 37 -2.99 -2.90 -3.50
CA ILE A 37 -2.21 -4.12 -3.27
C ILE A 37 -2.93 -4.96 -2.21
N SER A 38 -3.21 -6.23 -2.52
CA SER A 38 -3.94 -7.13 -1.61
C SER A 38 -3.23 -7.27 -0.27
N SER A 39 -3.99 -7.53 0.80
CA SER A 39 -3.44 -7.77 2.14
C SER A 39 -2.40 -8.89 2.15
N ALA A 40 -2.69 -9.99 1.45
CA ALA A 40 -1.76 -11.10 1.26
C ALA A 40 -0.45 -10.68 0.55
N ALA A 41 -0.52 -9.85 -0.48
CA ALA A 41 0.67 -9.35 -1.17
C ALA A 41 1.53 -8.43 -0.28
N LYS A 42 0.89 -7.61 0.57
CA LYS A 42 1.60 -6.79 1.57
C LYS A 42 2.33 -7.65 2.61
N GLU A 43 1.69 -8.71 3.09
CA GLU A 43 2.30 -9.66 4.03
C GLU A 43 3.49 -10.42 3.40
N MET A 44 3.35 -10.83 2.13
CA MET A 44 4.45 -11.45 1.37
C MET A 44 5.63 -10.50 1.14
N GLN A 45 5.36 -9.20 0.94
CA GLN A 45 6.41 -8.19 0.77
C GLN A 45 7.21 -7.97 2.07
N GLN A 46 6.56 -8.04 3.23
CA GLN A 46 7.22 -7.83 4.53
C GLN A 46 7.99 -9.06 5.02
N SER A 47 7.64 -10.26 4.55
CA SER A 47 8.15 -11.53 5.06
C SER A 47 9.32 -12.11 4.26
N SER A 48 10.21 -11.28 3.70
CA SER A 48 11.45 -11.79 3.09
C SER A 48 12.62 -11.75 4.09
N PRO A 49 12.89 -12.82 4.87
CA PRO A 49 14.00 -12.93 5.82
C PRO A 49 15.38 -13.15 5.15
N ILE A 50 15.51 -12.78 3.88
CA ILE A 50 16.76 -12.82 3.10
C ILE A 50 17.72 -11.61 3.35
N PRO A 51 17.62 -10.72 4.38
CA PRO A 51 18.59 -9.62 4.49
C PRO A 51 20.00 -10.08 4.90
N ALA A 52 20.13 -10.91 5.95
CA ALA A 52 21.42 -11.13 6.61
C ALA A 52 22.41 -11.91 5.74
N ALA A 53 21.98 -13.03 5.16
CA ALA A 53 22.81 -13.83 4.25
C ALA A 53 23.16 -13.05 2.96
N ARG A 54 22.27 -12.14 2.53
CA ARG A 54 22.51 -11.27 1.37
C ARG A 54 23.52 -10.18 1.69
N GLN A 55 23.48 -9.63 2.90
CA GLN A 55 24.41 -8.61 3.35
C GLN A 55 25.85 -9.13 3.37
N ALA A 56 26.07 -10.31 3.97
CA ALA A 56 27.39 -10.94 4.00
C ALA A 56 27.96 -11.17 2.57
N LYS A 57 27.11 -11.64 1.65
CA LYS A 57 27.49 -11.82 0.24
C LYS A 57 27.84 -10.50 -0.46
N VAL A 58 27.10 -9.43 -0.17
CA VAL A 58 27.36 -8.11 -0.74
C VAL A 58 28.70 -7.56 -0.25
N ASP A 59 29.00 -7.72 1.05
CA ASP A 59 30.23 -7.20 1.62
C ASP A 59 31.46 -7.97 1.11
N GLU A 60 31.35 -9.29 0.92
CA GLU A 60 32.39 -10.09 0.26
C GLU A 60 32.65 -9.60 -1.18
N LEU A 61 31.60 -9.37 -1.96
CA LEU A 61 31.73 -8.88 -3.34
C LEU A 61 32.36 -7.49 -3.39
N LYS A 62 32.00 -6.60 -2.47
CA LYS A 62 32.63 -5.27 -2.37
C LYS A 62 34.13 -5.36 -2.15
N MET A 63 34.57 -6.18 -1.18
CA MET A 63 36.00 -6.38 -0.93
C MET A 63 36.72 -6.94 -2.16
N GLN A 64 36.12 -7.88 -2.89
CA GLN A 64 36.74 -8.43 -4.11
C GLN A 64 36.89 -7.38 -5.21
N VAL A 65 35.90 -6.48 -5.35
CA VAL A 65 35.94 -5.39 -6.34
C VAL A 65 36.97 -4.33 -5.95
N GLU A 66 37.01 -3.90 -4.69
CA GLU A 66 37.96 -2.90 -4.18
C GLU A 66 39.41 -3.38 -4.30
N ASN A 67 39.67 -4.66 -4.03
CA ASN A 67 40.99 -5.25 -4.17
C ASN A 67 41.37 -5.56 -5.63
N GLY A 68 40.44 -5.40 -6.59
CA GLY A 68 40.66 -5.72 -8.00
C GLY A 68 40.73 -7.22 -8.32
N ASN A 69 40.35 -8.09 -7.36
CA ASN A 69 40.36 -9.55 -7.52
C ASN A 69 39.02 -10.11 -8.02
N TYR A 70 38.03 -9.25 -8.28
CA TYR A 70 36.73 -9.69 -8.76
C TYR A 70 36.85 -10.32 -10.16
N LYS A 71 36.49 -11.61 -10.26
CA LYS A 71 36.49 -12.35 -11.53
C LYS A 71 35.07 -12.50 -12.04
N LEU A 72 34.80 -11.92 -13.21
CA LEU A 72 33.53 -12.08 -13.89
C LEU A 72 33.36 -13.55 -14.32
N ASN A 73 32.25 -14.17 -13.90
CA ASN A 73 31.86 -15.49 -14.36
C ASN A 73 30.71 -15.36 -15.37
N ALA A 74 31.05 -15.39 -16.67
CA ALA A 74 30.08 -15.23 -17.75
C ALA A 74 28.99 -16.32 -17.74
N GLN A 75 29.34 -17.56 -17.40
CA GLN A 75 28.43 -18.69 -17.31
C GLN A 75 27.40 -18.48 -16.18
N ALA A 76 27.86 -18.03 -15.01
CA ALA A 76 26.99 -17.73 -13.88
C ALA A 76 26.05 -16.56 -14.20
N THR A 77 26.55 -15.53 -14.89
CA THR A 77 25.72 -14.40 -15.34
C THR A 77 24.64 -14.85 -16.33
N ALA A 78 25.01 -15.63 -17.35
CA ALA A 78 24.05 -16.17 -18.31
C ALA A 78 23.00 -17.06 -17.64
N LYS A 79 23.42 -17.90 -16.69
CA LYS A 79 22.52 -18.71 -15.86
C LYS A 79 21.55 -17.84 -15.07
N GLY A 80 22.03 -16.78 -14.41
CA GLY A 80 21.18 -15.87 -13.64
C GLY A 80 20.11 -15.18 -14.50
N LEU A 81 20.47 -14.76 -15.72
CA LEU A 81 19.52 -14.18 -16.67
C LEU A 81 18.46 -15.19 -17.09
N ILE A 82 18.88 -16.40 -17.44
CA ILE A 82 17.96 -17.48 -17.83
C ILE A 82 17.01 -17.84 -16.67
N ASP A 83 17.54 -18.05 -15.47
CA ASP A 83 16.77 -18.45 -14.29
C ASP A 83 15.75 -17.38 -13.88
N PHE A 84 16.04 -16.09 -14.12
CA PHE A 84 15.13 -14.99 -13.80
C PHE A 84 14.02 -14.81 -14.85
N TYR A 85 14.33 -14.90 -16.15
CA TYR A 85 13.38 -14.56 -17.21
C TYR A 85 12.64 -15.74 -17.81
N ARG A 86 13.19 -16.97 -17.73
CA ARG A 86 12.55 -18.17 -18.32
C ARG A 86 11.76 -19.00 -17.32
N LYS A 87 11.78 -18.64 -16.03
CA LYS A 87 11.09 -19.37 -14.98
C LYS A 87 9.71 -18.78 -14.72
#